data_AF-A0A2H3DV64-F1
#
_entry.id   AF-A0A2H3DV64-F1
#
_cell.length_a   1.000
_cell.length_b   1.000
_cell.length_c   1.000
_cell.angle_alpha   90.00
_cell.angle_beta   90.00
_cell.angle_gamma   90.00
#
_symmetry.space_group_name_H-M   'P 1'
#
loop_
_entity.id
_entity.type
_entity.pdbx_description
1 polymer ?
#
loop_
_entity_poly.entity_id
_entity_poly.type
_entity_poly.pdbx_seq_one_letter_code
_entity_poly.pdbx_strand_id
1 'polypeptide(L)'
;MQDQKLHKLFGKPTLGRNRKTERKHALRPAVRHLLAQSNMSQKVNLLDSDGKNIENQHYYKIRLADGSELGYAPSGMSVTSAKAICAPMPSNAGALFRFVPKDDSKNGVPWTVGEVGSLKGLQSREDGTVLKLGLSLSSPPTGGTAALGWYDSASWGFTGKQLAGNRVALYARNKDAKDVGLIVVDLGRNESALVEDRSGDCIPLDCQFVRMAPITAKF
;
A
#
# COMPACT_ATOMS: atom_id res chain seq x y z
N MET A 1 0.45 -18.12 -84.38
CA MET A 1 -1.02 -18.10 -84.20
C MET A 1 -1.33 -16.79 -83.48
N GLN A 2 -1.72 -15.70 -84.15
CA GLN A 2 -3.04 -15.43 -84.76
C GLN A 2 -4.17 -15.84 -83.79
N ASP A 3 -5.14 -15.01 -83.39
CA ASP A 3 -5.56 -13.71 -83.90
C ASP A 3 -6.40 -12.95 -82.85
N GLN A 4 -6.49 -11.65 -83.09
CA GLN A 4 -7.30 -10.63 -82.43
C GLN A 4 -8.82 -10.83 -82.59
N LYS A 5 -9.62 -10.28 -81.65
CA LYS A 5 -10.70 -9.27 -81.86
C LYS A 5 -11.56 -9.14 -80.58
N LEU A 6 -11.58 -8.01 -79.86
CA LEU A 6 -12.33 -6.75 -80.11
C LEU A 6 -13.81 -7.00 -80.47
N HIS A 7 -14.85 -6.33 -79.97
CA HIS A 7 -15.11 -5.31 -78.95
C HIS A 7 -16.62 -4.95 -79.14
N LYS A 8 -17.26 -4.36 -78.11
CA LYS A 8 -18.55 -3.61 -78.16
C LYS A 8 -19.80 -4.49 -78.14
N LEU A 9 -20.70 -4.30 -77.17
CA LEU A 9 -21.68 -3.22 -77.21
C LEU A 9 -21.85 -2.48 -75.88
N PHE A 10 -22.14 -1.19 -76.04
CA PHE A 10 -22.17 -0.11 -75.06
C PHE A 10 -23.40 -0.12 -74.16
N GLY A 11 -23.21 0.40 -72.94
CA GLY A 11 -24.26 0.91 -72.06
C GLY A 11 -23.68 1.48 -70.75
N LYS A 12 -23.19 2.72 -70.77
CA LYS A 12 -22.97 3.57 -69.57
C LYS A 12 -24.33 4.18 -69.15
N PRO A 13 -24.45 4.94 -68.04
CA PRO A 13 -23.91 4.80 -66.68
C PRO A 13 -25.03 5.01 -65.62
N THR A 14 -24.78 4.70 -64.34
CA THR A 14 -25.39 5.50 -63.25
C THR A 14 -24.67 5.30 -61.92
N LEU A 15 -24.27 6.42 -61.31
CA LEU A 15 -23.75 6.51 -59.95
C LEU A 15 -24.80 6.02 -58.95
N GLY A 16 -24.51 4.94 -58.23
CA GLY A 16 -25.25 4.52 -57.04
C GLY A 16 -24.36 4.60 -55.80
N ARG A 17 -24.51 5.69 -55.02
CA ARG A 17 -23.94 5.85 -53.67
C ARG A 17 -24.48 4.74 -52.76
N ASN A 18 -23.66 3.76 -52.40
CA ASN A 18 -23.95 2.86 -51.27
C ASN A 18 -23.50 3.50 -49.96
N ARG A 19 -24.42 4.23 -49.29
CA ARG A 19 -24.29 4.56 -47.87
C ARG A 19 -24.56 3.29 -47.05
N LYS A 20 -23.52 2.62 -46.58
CA LYS A 20 -23.64 1.69 -45.45
C LYS A 20 -23.93 2.50 -44.19
N THR A 21 -25.10 2.27 -43.64
CA THR A 21 -25.63 2.86 -42.42
C THR A 21 -24.81 2.38 -41.22
N GLU A 22 -23.86 3.19 -40.75
CA GLU A 22 -23.30 3.04 -39.40
C GLU A 22 -24.40 3.34 -38.38
N ARG A 23 -25.07 2.31 -37.87
CA ARG A 23 -25.82 2.43 -36.61
C ARG A 23 -24.80 2.54 -35.47
N LYS A 24 -24.33 3.76 -35.20
CA LYS A 24 -23.80 4.12 -33.88
C LYS A 24 -24.97 4.00 -32.91
N HIS A 25 -25.08 2.87 -32.21
CA HIS A 25 -25.94 2.75 -31.04
C HIS A 25 -25.42 3.73 -29.99
N ALA A 26 -25.93 4.95 -30.00
CA ALA A 26 -25.77 5.88 -28.91
C ALA A 26 -26.44 5.25 -27.69
N LEU A 27 -25.61 4.76 -26.75
CA LEU A 27 -26.07 4.38 -25.41
C LEU A 27 -26.94 5.50 -24.86
N ARG A 28 -28.19 5.17 -24.50
CA ARG A 28 -29.16 6.13 -23.98
C ARG A 28 -28.52 6.91 -22.82
N PRO A 29 -28.83 8.22 -22.65
CA PRO A 29 -28.28 9.03 -21.57
C PRO A 29 -28.42 8.38 -20.19
N ALA A 30 -29.54 7.67 -19.95
CA ALA A 30 -29.75 6.91 -18.72
C ALA A 30 -28.74 5.78 -18.49
N VAL A 31 -28.29 5.09 -19.54
CA VAL A 31 -27.27 4.03 -19.44
C VAL A 31 -25.88 4.64 -19.24
N ARG A 32 -25.60 5.80 -19.85
CA ARG A 32 -24.38 6.58 -19.53
C ARG A 32 -24.40 7.10 -18.10
N HIS A 33 -25.57 7.49 -17.58
CA HIS A 33 -25.72 7.96 -16.20
C HIS A 33 -25.57 6.82 -15.19
N LEU A 34 -26.10 5.62 -15.49
CA LEU A 34 -25.89 4.41 -14.69
C LEU A 34 -24.44 3.91 -14.75
N LEU A 35 -23.79 3.95 -15.92
CA LEU A 35 -22.37 3.59 -16.06
C LEU A 35 -21.42 4.64 -15.44
N ALA A 36 -21.82 5.91 -15.43
CA ALA A 36 -21.08 6.97 -14.73
C ALA A 36 -21.27 6.87 -13.21
N GLN A 37 -22.44 6.41 -12.74
CA GLN A 37 -22.69 6.13 -11.32
C GLN A 37 -22.01 4.85 -10.84
N SER A 38 -21.79 3.85 -11.70
CA SER A 38 -21.03 2.64 -11.36
C SER A 38 -19.50 2.83 -11.37
N ASN A 39 -19.00 3.97 -11.84
CA ASN A 39 -17.56 4.28 -11.91
C ASN A 39 -17.10 5.31 -10.88
N MET A 40 -17.96 5.78 -9.97
CA MET A 40 -17.48 6.24 -8.68
C MET A 40 -17.10 5.01 -7.87
N SER A 41 -15.88 4.51 -8.08
CA SER A 41 -15.20 3.63 -7.12
C SER A 41 -15.33 4.28 -5.75
N GLN A 42 -16.31 3.85 -4.94
CA GLN A 42 -16.34 4.21 -3.54
C GLN A 42 -15.01 3.74 -2.98
N LYS A 43 -14.17 4.71 -2.63
CA LYS A 43 -12.87 4.44 -2.01
C LYS A 43 -13.16 3.69 -0.71
N VAL A 44 -12.76 2.42 -0.67
CA VAL A 44 -12.89 1.58 0.51
C VAL A 44 -11.72 1.91 1.43
N ASN A 45 -12.01 2.16 2.70
CA ASN A 45 -10.98 2.46 3.70
C ASN A 45 -10.52 1.19 4.40
N LEU A 46 -9.30 1.21 4.91
CA LEU A 46 -8.81 0.21 5.85
C LEU A 46 -9.50 0.39 7.20
N LEU A 47 -9.83 -0.74 7.82
CA LEU A 47 -10.50 -0.82 9.11
C LEU A 47 -9.51 -1.31 10.18
N ASP A 48 -9.66 -0.75 11.38
CA ASP A 48 -9.02 -1.21 12.60
C ASP A 48 -9.71 -2.45 13.17
N SER A 49 -9.15 -3.01 14.25
CA SER A 49 -9.65 -4.24 14.88
C SER A 49 -11.14 -4.20 15.24
N ASP A 50 -11.68 -3.01 15.52
CA ASP A 50 -13.07 -2.79 15.92
C ASP A 50 -14.00 -2.52 14.73
N GLY A 51 -13.47 -2.56 13.50
CA GLY A 51 -14.21 -2.30 12.27
C GLY A 51 -14.41 -0.81 11.97
N LYS A 52 -13.63 0.08 12.60
CA LYS A 52 -13.67 1.53 12.34
C LYS A 52 -12.53 1.92 11.41
N ASN A 53 -12.68 3.04 10.69
CA ASN A 53 -11.60 3.51 9.79
C ASN A 53 -10.28 3.72 10.56
N ILE A 54 -9.19 3.29 9.95
CA ILE A 54 -7.85 3.71 10.37
C ILE A 54 -7.66 5.16 9.94
N GLU A 55 -7.44 6.07 10.89
CA GLU A 55 -7.39 7.52 10.64
C GLU A 55 -6.14 8.15 11.25
N ASN A 56 -5.65 9.23 10.63
CA ASN A 56 -4.42 9.90 11.06
C ASN A 56 -4.50 10.63 12.41
N GLN A 57 -5.68 10.72 13.01
CA GLN A 57 -5.89 11.31 14.34
C GLN A 57 -5.73 10.32 15.51
N HIS A 58 -5.57 9.03 15.22
CA HIS A 58 -5.52 7.98 16.22
C HIS A 58 -4.17 7.28 16.25
N TYR A 59 -3.85 6.74 17.43
CA TYR A 59 -2.71 5.86 17.62
C TYR A 59 -3.16 4.41 17.66
N TYR A 60 -2.33 3.53 17.12
CA TYR A 60 -2.60 2.11 16.99
C TYR A 60 -1.39 1.29 17.44
N LYS A 61 -1.62 0.15 18.08
CA LYS A 61 -0.64 -0.95 18.05
C LYS A 61 -0.84 -1.73 16.75
N ILE A 62 0.23 -2.14 16.10
CA ILE A 62 0.16 -3.05 14.96
C ILE A 62 0.43 -4.46 15.49
N ARG A 63 -0.63 -5.28 15.63
CA ARG A 63 -0.55 -6.66 16.12
C ARG A 63 -0.44 -7.61 14.94
N LEU A 64 0.53 -8.51 14.95
CA LEU A 64 0.73 -9.51 13.90
C LEU A 64 -0.22 -10.70 14.09
N ALA A 65 -0.38 -11.52 13.06
CA ALA A 65 -1.27 -12.69 13.07
C ALA A 65 -0.97 -13.71 14.18
N ASP A 66 0.29 -13.78 14.65
CA ASP A 66 0.71 -14.66 15.76
C ASP A 66 0.47 -14.04 17.16
N GLY A 67 -0.07 -12.82 17.23
CA GLY A 67 -0.35 -12.10 18.47
C GLY A 67 0.80 -11.22 18.98
N SER A 68 1.98 -11.28 18.36
CA SER A 68 3.06 -10.34 18.63
C SER A 68 2.71 -8.92 18.16
N GLU A 69 3.46 -7.92 18.60
CA GLU A 69 3.28 -6.52 18.21
C GLU A 69 4.52 -5.97 17.50
N LEU A 70 4.31 -5.11 16.51
CA LEU A 70 5.39 -4.42 15.84
C LEU A 70 6.06 -3.42 16.78
N GLY A 71 7.40 -3.44 16.88
CA GLY A 71 8.13 -2.52 17.74
C GLY A 71 9.60 -2.36 17.39
N TYR A 72 10.33 -1.75 18.32
CA TYR A 72 11.77 -1.56 18.31
C TYR A 72 12.50 -2.83 18.77
N ALA A 73 13.47 -3.29 18.00
CA ALA A 73 14.39 -4.36 18.42
C ALA A 73 15.27 -3.87 19.59
N PRO A 74 15.27 -4.54 20.76
CA PRO A 74 15.97 -4.06 21.98
C PRO A 74 17.47 -3.85 21.82
N SER A 75 18.12 -4.69 21.01
CA SER A 75 19.54 -4.52 20.71
C SER A 75 19.71 -3.29 19.81
N GLY A 76 20.62 -2.40 20.18
CA GLY A 76 20.94 -1.18 19.42
C GLY A 76 21.55 -1.42 18.03
N MET A 77 21.10 -2.44 17.31
CA MET A 77 21.42 -2.69 15.91
C MET A 77 20.89 -1.55 15.04
N SER A 78 21.75 -0.57 14.83
CA SER A 78 21.65 0.39 13.75
C SER A 78 22.21 -0.28 12.50
N VAL A 79 21.36 -0.79 11.61
CA VAL A 79 21.82 -1.54 10.40
C VAL A 79 22.22 -0.62 9.25
N THR A 80 21.98 0.69 9.35
CA THR A 80 22.25 1.71 8.33
C THR A 80 22.19 3.10 8.99
N SER A 81 21.70 4.13 8.27
CA SER A 81 21.16 5.38 8.83
C SER A 81 19.90 5.20 9.70
N ALA A 82 19.33 3.99 9.74
CA ALA A 82 18.24 3.66 10.64
C ALA A 82 18.71 3.80 12.09
N LYS A 83 17.95 4.50 12.92
CA LYS A 83 18.23 4.60 14.36
C LYS A 83 18.05 3.24 15.06
N ALA A 84 17.23 2.36 14.48
CA ALA A 84 17.05 0.98 14.91
C ALA A 84 16.26 0.14 13.90
N ILE A 85 16.28 -1.17 14.11
CA ILE A 85 15.47 -2.16 13.40
C ILE A 85 14.06 -2.23 13.98
N CYS A 86 13.10 -2.49 13.11
CA CYS A 86 11.77 -2.89 13.49
C CYS A 86 11.63 -4.43 13.55
N ALA A 87 11.04 -4.92 14.63
CA ALA A 87 10.91 -6.35 14.92
C ALA A 87 9.54 -6.69 15.53
N PRO A 88 9.10 -7.95 15.42
CA PRO A 88 8.07 -8.51 16.30
C PRO A 88 8.51 -8.47 17.76
N MET A 89 7.61 -8.00 18.62
CA MET A 89 7.77 -7.88 20.07
C MET A 89 6.67 -8.68 20.78
N PRO A 90 6.89 -9.14 22.02
CA PRO A 90 5.81 -9.73 22.81
C PRO A 90 4.58 -8.82 22.88
N SER A 91 3.40 -9.40 23.05
CA SER A 91 2.16 -8.64 23.23
C SER A 91 2.32 -7.57 24.31
N ASN A 92 1.74 -6.39 24.07
CA ASN A 92 1.86 -5.16 24.86
C ASN A 92 3.23 -4.44 24.83
N ALA A 93 4.28 -5.03 24.26
CA ALA A 93 5.61 -4.43 24.17
C ALA A 93 5.88 -3.68 22.85
N GLY A 94 4.92 -3.65 21.91
CA GLY A 94 5.10 -2.97 20.62
C GLY A 94 5.14 -1.44 20.71
N ALA A 95 5.49 -0.80 19.60
CA ALA A 95 5.40 0.65 19.45
C ALA A 95 3.96 1.09 19.18
N LEU A 96 3.68 2.36 19.45
CA LEU A 96 2.45 3.03 19.02
C LEU A 96 2.69 3.64 17.66
N PHE A 97 1.74 3.50 16.73
CA PHE A 97 1.84 4.01 15.37
C PHE A 97 0.70 4.95 15.05
N ARG A 98 1.00 5.98 14.27
CA ARG A 98 0.04 6.86 13.64
C ARG A 98 0.22 6.76 12.13
N PHE A 99 -0.88 6.49 11.43
CA PHE A 99 -0.93 6.66 9.98
C PHE A 99 -0.82 8.14 9.63
N VAL A 100 -0.05 8.47 8.60
CA VAL A 100 0.09 9.82 8.08
C VAL A 100 -0.15 9.75 6.56
N PRO A 101 -1.23 10.35 6.05
CA PRO A 101 -1.48 10.41 4.62
C PRO A 101 -0.42 11.28 3.94
N LYS A 102 -0.34 11.19 2.61
CA LYS A 102 0.57 12.04 1.82
C LYS A 102 0.31 13.54 2.03
N ASP A 103 -0.93 13.91 2.29
CA ASP A 103 -1.36 15.26 2.67
C ASP A 103 -1.87 15.26 4.12
N ASP A 104 -0.98 15.49 5.09
CA ASP A 104 -1.26 15.49 6.54
C ASP A 104 -1.88 16.81 7.04
N SER A 105 -2.44 17.64 6.16
CA SER A 105 -2.99 18.95 6.52
C SER A 105 -4.33 18.89 7.28
N LYS A 106 -4.97 17.71 7.35
CA LYS A 106 -6.29 17.52 7.96
C LYS A 106 -6.31 16.32 8.89
N ASN A 107 -6.93 16.48 10.06
CA ASN A 107 -7.18 15.37 10.99
C ASN A 107 -8.40 14.55 10.56
N GLY A 108 -8.42 13.27 10.94
CA GLY A 108 -9.53 12.35 10.65
C GLY A 108 -9.55 11.86 9.20
N VAL A 109 -8.43 11.97 8.49
CA VAL A 109 -8.31 11.43 7.13
C VAL A 109 -8.15 9.91 7.24
N PRO A 110 -9.08 9.13 6.66
CA PRO A 110 -8.99 7.67 6.69
C PRO A 110 -7.93 7.18 5.71
N TRP A 111 -7.33 6.04 6.02
CA TRP A 111 -6.40 5.37 5.11
C TRP A 111 -7.18 4.56 4.08
N THR A 112 -7.19 5.01 2.83
CA THR A 112 -7.82 4.27 1.73
C THR A 112 -7.04 3.00 1.41
N VAL A 113 -7.72 1.90 1.10
CA VAL A 113 -7.11 0.67 0.57
C VAL A 113 -6.26 0.98 -0.67
N GLY A 114 -5.02 0.48 -0.69
CA GLY A 114 -4.05 0.69 -1.76
C GLY A 114 -3.42 2.09 -1.82
N GLU A 115 -3.86 3.03 -0.98
CA GLU A 115 -3.21 4.34 -0.88
C GLU A 115 -1.90 4.24 -0.09
N VAL A 116 -0.92 5.04 -0.51
CA VAL A 116 0.39 5.09 0.13
C VAL A 116 0.32 5.97 1.38
N GLY A 117 0.60 5.37 2.53
CA GLY A 117 0.67 6.01 3.83
C GLY A 117 2.05 5.95 4.44
N SER A 118 2.39 6.93 5.27
CA SER A 118 3.53 6.82 6.18
C SER A 118 3.07 6.32 7.55
N LEU A 119 3.91 5.54 8.22
CA LEU A 119 3.71 5.18 9.62
C LEU A 119 4.73 5.93 10.47
N LYS A 120 4.27 6.76 11.39
CA LYS A 120 5.11 7.40 12.40
C LYS A 120 4.87 6.71 13.73
N GLY A 121 5.91 6.23 14.38
CA GLY A 121 5.77 5.54 15.65
C GLY A 121 6.38 6.29 16.83
N LEU A 122 5.86 5.91 18.01
CA LEU A 122 6.29 6.32 19.33
C LEU A 122 6.64 5.08 20.13
N GLN A 123 7.82 5.05 20.73
CA GLN A 123 8.18 4.02 21.68
C GLN A 123 9.10 4.58 22.77
N SER A 124 8.77 4.27 24.03
CA SER A 124 9.63 4.56 25.16
C SER A 124 10.79 3.59 25.19
N ARG A 125 12.00 4.11 25.41
CA ARG A 125 13.21 3.35 25.71
C ARG A 125 13.30 3.08 27.22
N GLU A 126 14.18 2.16 27.59
CA GLU A 126 14.45 1.81 28.99
C GLU A 126 14.96 3.01 29.81
N ASP A 127 15.65 3.94 29.17
CA ASP A 127 16.14 5.20 29.78
C ASP A 127 15.04 6.26 29.98
N GLY A 128 13.78 5.94 29.64
CA GLY A 128 12.63 6.85 29.75
C GLY A 128 12.50 7.84 28.61
N THR A 129 13.41 7.86 27.64
CA THR A 129 13.29 8.70 26.45
C THR A 129 12.27 8.12 25.46
N VAL A 130 11.61 8.99 24.68
CA VAL A 130 10.62 8.56 23.68
C VAL A 130 11.21 8.76 22.28
N LEU A 131 11.33 7.66 21.53
CA LEU A 131 11.62 7.73 20.11
C LEU A 131 10.37 8.15 19.34
N LYS A 132 10.51 9.15 18.47
CA LYS A 132 9.47 9.60 17.54
C LYS A 132 10.00 9.51 16.12
N LEU A 133 9.81 8.37 15.48
CA LEU A 133 10.49 8.05 14.22
C LEU A 133 9.49 7.54 13.19
N GLY A 134 9.78 7.80 11.92
CA GLY A 134 9.07 7.20 10.80
C GLY A 134 9.56 5.78 10.56
N LEU A 135 8.63 4.89 10.20
CA LEU A 135 8.94 3.55 9.77
C LEU A 135 9.13 3.53 8.24
N SER A 136 10.18 2.87 7.75
CA SER A 136 10.43 2.71 6.32
C SER A 136 11.33 1.51 6.08
N LEU A 137 11.28 0.93 4.88
CA LEU A 137 12.34 0.02 4.45
C LEU A 137 13.66 0.80 4.31
N SER A 138 14.78 0.10 4.56
CA SER A 138 16.14 0.56 4.29
C SER A 138 16.55 0.18 2.87
N SER A 139 17.45 0.93 2.24
CA SER A 139 18.24 0.42 1.13
C SER A 139 19.67 0.30 1.66
N PRO A 140 20.17 -0.92 1.92
CA PRO A 140 21.53 -1.06 2.41
C PRO A 140 22.51 -0.58 1.32
N PRO A 141 23.55 0.19 1.69
CA PRO A 141 24.46 0.83 0.74
C PRO A 141 25.24 -0.17 -0.13
N THR A 142 25.33 -1.43 0.27
CA THR A 142 26.10 -2.50 -0.39
C THR A 142 25.25 -3.56 -1.09
N GLY A 143 23.95 -3.32 -1.31
CA GLY A 143 23.09 -4.26 -2.05
C GLY A 143 22.55 -5.46 -1.25
N GLY A 144 22.63 -5.40 0.08
CA GLY A 144 22.00 -6.37 0.98
C GLY A 144 20.46 -6.36 0.96
N THR A 145 19.82 -7.21 1.77
CA THR A 145 18.35 -7.22 1.92
C THR A 145 17.88 -5.97 2.68
N ALA A 146 16.90 -5.27 2.12
CA ALA A 146 16.27 -4.14 2.77
C ALA A 146 15.60 -4.59 4.07
N ALA A 147 15.85 -3.87 5.16
CA ALA A 147 15.25 -4.16 6.46
C ALA A 147 14.32 -3.01 6.87
N LEU A 148 13.22 -3.35 7.54
CA LEU A 148 12.30 -2.37 8.09
C LEU A 148 12.97 -1.69 9.28
N GLY A 149 13.07 -0.37 9.23
CA GLY A 149 13.81 0.41 10.22
C GLY A 149 13.11 1.71 10.60
N TRP A 150 13.62 2.28 11.69
CA TRP A 150 13.17 3.54 12.29
C TRP A 150 14.07 4.70 11.87
N TYR A 151 13.49 5.76 11.31
CA TYR A 151 14.21 6.89 10.72
C TYR A 151 13.65 8.23 11.17
N ASP A 152 14.52 9.25 11.22
CA ASP A 152 14.10 10.63 11.47
C ASP A 152 13.17 11.14 10.34
N SER A 153 13.37 10.64 9.12
CA SER A 153 12.46 10.83 7.99
C SER A 153 12.19 9.50 7.28
N ALA A 154 10.93 9.10 7.18
CA ALA A 154 10.50 7.94 6.39
C ALA A 154 10.30 8.35 4.93
N SER A 155 10.74 7.51 3.99
CA SER A 155 10.90 7.92 2.59
C SER A 155 9.91 7.24 1.64
N TRP A 156 9.48 6.00 1.91
CA TRP A 156 8.76 5.20 0.90
C TRP A 156 7.34 4.80 1.32
N GLY A 157 7.08 4.67 2.62
CA GLY A 157 5.76 4.40 3.16
C GLY A 157 5.27 2.96 2.94
N PHE A 158 3.96 2.79 3.03
CA PHE A 158 3.26 1.51 3.08
C PHE A 158 1.97 1.58 2.27
N THR A 159 1.51 0.43 1.81
CA THR A 159 0.15 0.25 1.29
C THR A 159 -0.53 -0.86 2.07
N GLY A 160 -1.86 -0.85 2.11
CA GLY A 160 -2.63 -1.86 2.82
C GLY A 160 -3.79 -2.39 1.98
N LYS A 161 -4.14 -3.66 2.21
CA LYS A 161 -5.38 -4.28 1.74
C LYS A 161 -6.16 -4.82 2.92
N GLN A 162 -7.49 -4.65 2.88
CA GLN A 162 -8.37 -5.23 3.90
C GLN A 162 -8.47 -6.75 3.70
N LEU A 163 -8.27 -7.50 4.77
CA LEU A 163 -8.52 -8.94 4.88
C LEU A 163 -9.75 -9.20 5.76
N ALA A 164 -10.27 -10.42 5.70
CA ALA A 164 -11.37 -10.87 6.56
C ALA A 164 -10.99 -10.77 8.07
N GLY A 165 -12.00 -10.50 8.90
CA GLY A 165 -11.82 -10.34 10.35
C GLY A 165 -11.10 -9.05 10.75
N ASN A 166 -11.31 -7.96 10.00
CA ASN A 166 -10.68 -6.65 10.21
C ASN A 166 -9.13 -6.70 10.25
N ARG A 167 -8.54 -7.68 9.56
CA ARG A 167 -7.10 -7.80 9.39
C ARG A 167 -6.65 -6.98 8.18
N VAL A 168 -5.39 -6.62 8.13
CA VAL A 168 -4.76 -5.83 7.08
C VAL A 168 -3.56 -6.61 6.56
N ALA A 169 -3.50 -6.80 5.24
CA ALA A 169 -2.28 -7.16 4.55
C ALA A 169 -1.48 -5.88 4.31
N LEU A 170 -0.44 -5.66 5.10
CA LEU A 170 0.42 -4.48 5.02
C LEU A 170 1.66 -4.78 4.17
N TYR A 171 1.90 -3.94 3.17
CA TYR A 171 3.08 -4.00 2.31
C TYR A 171 3.94 -2.78 2.56
N ALA A 172 5.26 -2.95 2.53
CA ALA A 172 6.17 -1.81 2.51
C ALA A 172 6.43 -1.39 1.07
N ARG A 173 6.84 -0.14 0.86
CA ARG A 173 7.35 0.31 -0.43
C ARG A 173 8.86 0.39 -0.43
N ASN A 174 9.48 -0.06 -1.51
CA ASN A 174 10.91 0.07 -1.71
C ASN A 174 11.27 1.38 -2.46
N LYS A 175 12.57 1.60 -2.67
CA LYS A 175 13.11 2.79 -3.36
C LYS A 175 12.58 2.99 -4.78
N ASP A 176 12.15 1.91 -5.44
CA ASP A 176 11.63 1.92 -6.81
C ASP A 176 10.11 2.16 -6.82
N ALA A 177 9.53 2.55 -5.68
CA ALA A 177 8.10 2.74 -5.49
C ALA A 177 7.30 1.48 -5.86
N LYS A 178 7.78 0.30 -5.49
CA LYS A 178 7.03 -0.95 -5.61
C LYS A 178 6.61 -1.45 -4.25
N ASP A 179 5.41 -2.02 -4.19
CA ASP A 179 4.95 -2.74 -3.01
C ASP A 179 5.74 -4.05 -2.92
N VAL A 180 6.28 -4.31 -1.74
CA VAL A 180 7.07 -5.50 -1.45
C VAL A 180 6.58 -6.15 -0.17
N GLY A 181 6.72 -7.47 -0.13
CA GLY A 181 6.41 -8.26 1.04
C GLY A 181 7.42 -8.03 2.16
N LEU A 182 7.06 -8.48 3.36
CA LEU A 182 7.89 -8.46 4.54
C LEU A 182 7.90 -9.85 5.18
N ILE A 183 9.09 -10.38 5.43
CA ILE A 183 9.29 -11.62 6.15
C ILE A 183 10.06 -11.37 7.43
N VAL A 184 9.75 -12.15 8.46
CA VAL A 184 10.52 -12.17 9.70
C VAL A 184 11.72 -13.08 9.51
N VAL A 185 12.91 -12.57 9.83
CA VAL A 185 14.15 -13.35 9.85
C VAL A 185 14.73 -13.34 11.26
N ASP A 186 15.18 -14.51 11.71
CA ASP A 186 15.96 -14.65 12.94
C ASP A 186 17.39 -14.13 12.68
N LEU A 187 17.83 -13.20 13.52
CA LEU A 187 19.18 -12.63 13.47
C LEU A 187 20.12 -13.31 14.49
N GLY A 188 19.61 -14.29 15.24
CA GLY A 188 20.29 -14.94 16.36
C GLY A 188 20.17 -14.12 17.65
N ARG A 189 20.66 -14.69 18.77
CA ARG A 189 20.67 -14.03 20.10
C ARG A 189 19.28 -13.59 20.61
N ASN A 190 18.23 -14.30 20.20
CA ASN A 190 16.82 -13.96 20.48
C ASN A 190 16.36 -12.65 19.81
N GLU A 191 16.95 -12.30 18.67
CA GLU A 191 16.62 -11.10 17.92
C GLU A 191 16.05 -11.46 16.55
N SER A 192 15.12 -10.66 16.07
CA SER A 192 14.53 -10.82 14.75
C SER A 192 14.39 -9.49 14.04
N ALA A 193 14.24 -9.52 12.73
CA ALA A 193 14.00 -8.36 11.92
C ALA A 193 12.93 -8.64 10.86
N LEU A 194 12.21 -7.59 10.46
CA LEU A 194 11.41 -7.62 9.25
C LEU A 194 12.25 -7.17 8.08
N VAL A 195 12.36 -8.00 7.05
CA VAL A 195 13.12 -7.71 5.84
C VAL A 195 12.25 -7.86 4.60
N GLU A 196 12.63 -7.17 3.53
CA GLU A 196 12.00 -7.29 2.22
C GLU A 196 12.00 -8.75 1.74
N ASP A 197 10.81 -9.24 1.38
CA ASP A 197 10.64 -10.54 0.75
C ASP A 197 11.15 -10.52 -0.69
N ARG A 198 12.10 -11.39 -1.00
CA ARG A 198 12.73 -11.53 -2.33
C ARG A 198 12.25 -12.73 -3.13
N SER A 199 11.33 -13.54 -2.59
CA SER A 199 10.81 -14.75 -3.25
C SER A 199 10.00 -14.43 -4.52
N GLY A 200 9.47 -13.21 -4.63
CA GLY A 200 8.55 -12.81 -5.70
C GLY A 200 7.08 -13.05 -5.34
N ASP A 201 6.79 -13.78 -4.27
CA ASP A 201 5.42 -14.05 -3.80
C ASP A 201 4.78 -12.83 -3.11
N CYS A 202 5.61 -11.84 -2.72
CA CYS A 202 5.20 -10.58 -2.11
C CYS A 202 4.33 -10.83 -0.87
N ILE A 203 4.86 -11.59 0.09
CA ILE A 203 4.15 -11.97 1.30
C ILE A 203 3.89 -10.72 2.17
N PRO A 204 2.63 -10.28 2.35
CA PRO A 204 2.35 -9.14 3.19
C PRO A 204 2.55 -9.47 4.66
N LEU A 205 2.75 -8.43 5.46
CA LEU A 205 2.57 -8.54 6.90
C LEU A 205 1.07 -8.63 7.21
N ASP A 206 0.61 -9.81 7.62
CA ASP A 206 -0.76 -10.03 8.10
C ASP A 206 -0.89 -9.50 9.54
N CYS A 207 -1.63 -8.41 9.70
CA CYS A 207 -1.71 -7.69 10.97
C CYS A 207 -3.09 -7.10 11.24
N GLN A 208 -3.29 -6.58 12.45
CA GLN A 208 -4.43 -5.75 12.85
C GLN A 208 -3.91 -4.44 13.42
N PHE A 209 -4.62 -3.36 13.10
CA PHE A 209 -4.42 -2.07 13.75
C PHE A 209 -5.35 -2.03 14.96
N VAL A 210 -4.77 -2.11 16.16
CA VAL A 210 -5.52 -2.07 17.43
C VAL A 210 -5.53 -0.63 17.92
N ARG A 211 -6.70 0.01 17.92
CA ARG A 211 -6.83 1.41 18.32
C ARG A 211 -6.52 1.57 19.81
N MET A 212 -5.68 2.55 20.12
CA MET A 212 -5.32 2.88 21.49
C MET A 212 -6.18 4.04 22.00
N ALA A 213 -6.36 4.10 23.32
CA ALA A 213 -7.00 5.24 23.97
C ALA A 213 -6.26 6.55 23.57
N PRO A 214 -6.95 7.71 23.56
CA PRO A 214 -6.33 8.97 23.21
C PRO A 214 -5.04 9.20 24.00
N ILE A 215 -3.95 9.48 23.28
CA ILE A 215 -2.62 9.70 23.86
C ILE A 215 -2.26 11.16 23.65
N THR A 216 -1.89 11.86 24.72
CA THR A 216 -1.43 13.25 24.65
C THR A 216 0.04 13.31 24.23
N ALA A 217 0.40 12.68 23.11
CA ALA A 217 1.75 12.73 22.54
C ALA A 217 1.74 13.58 21.27
N LYS A 218 2.44 14.72 21.30
CA LYS A 218 2.65 15.57 20.11
C LYS A 218 3.88 15.09 19.34
N PHE A 219 3.75 14.89 18.02
CA PHE A 219 4.90 14.75 17.12
C PHE A 219 5.46 16.12 16.78
#